data_AF-A0A2D4H373-F1
#
_entry.id   AF-A0A2D4H373-F1
#
_cell.length_a   1.000
_cell.length_b   1.000
_cell.length_c   1.000
_cell.angle_alpha   90.00
_cell.angle_beta   90.00
_cell.angle_gamma   90.00
#
_symmetry.space_group_name_H-M   'P 1'
#
loop_
_entity.id
_entity.type
_entity.pdbx_description
1 polymer ?
#
loop_
_entity_poly.entity_id
_entity_poly.type
_entity_poly.pdbx_seq_one_letter_code
_entity_poly.pdbx_strand_id
1 'polypeptide(L)'
;NMKKGTIIKKLFLTVDTTDENFMPKRVAVYGGEGDNLKKLSDVGIDESYIGDVCVLEDMTTHLPVIEVRIVECRDDGIDVRLRGIKIKSSRQRELGLNADMFQPANLVRYPRLEGRDPDMLYWRAVILQRFIKILDSVLHHLVPAWDYTLGTFNELKHIKQFLLLSKRRTMLISQCLKDSETSKPNFMPRLYINRRLAMEHRDNPALDPTCKNTVFVQVYEGLKPSDKYEKPLDYRWPLRYDQWWECKFIAEGIIDQGGGFRDSIADMSEELCPSSSETPVPLPFFVRTSNQVLFLAQTKIGSSLLGVKAKIKAN
;
A
#
# COMPACT_ATOMS: atom_id res chain seq x y z
N ASN A 1 18.87 -14.16 -30.74
CA ASN A 1 19.07 -15.05 -29.57
C ASN A 1 19.30 -14.24 -28.31
N MET A 2 18.51 -14.51 -27.27
CA MET A 2 18.56 -13.83 -25.99
C MET A 2 19.51 -14.53 -25.03
N LYS A 3 20.21 -13.75 -24.19
CA LYS A 3 21.04 -14.32 -23.11
C LYS A 3 20.15 -15.08 -22.13
N LYS A 4 20.61 -16.26 -21.69
CA LYS A 4 19.87 -17.13 -20.76
C LYS A 4 19.41 -16.35 -19.53
N GLY A 5 18.12 -16.45 -19.23
CA GLY A 5 17.50 -15.79 -18.08
C GLY A 5 17.18 -14.31 -18.30
N THR A 6 17.26 -13.77 -19.51
CA THR A 6 16.78 -12.42 -19.81
C THR A 6 15.26 -12.42 -20.03
N ILE A 7 14.53 -11.56 -19.32
CA ILE A 7 13.10 -11.31 -19.54
C ILE A 7 12.95 -9.94 -20.17
N ILE A 8 12.28 -9.85 -21.32
CA ILE A 8 11.98 -8.58 -21.97
C ILE A 8 10.88 -7.84 -21.20
N LYS A 9 11.17 -6.62 -20.75
CA LYS A 9 10.16 -5.71 -20.21
C LYS A 9 9.53 -4.88 -21.31
N LYS A 10 10.35 -4.34 -22.21
CA LYS A 10 9.89 -3.63 -23.42
C LYS A 10 10.90 -3.82 -24.55
N LEU A 11 10.41 -3.98 -25.77
CA LEU A 11 11.17 -3.98 -27.01
C LEU A 11 10.61 -2.89 -27.90
N PHE A 12 11.48 -2.01 -28.39
CA PHE A 12 11.12 -0.88 -29.24
C PHE A 12 11.82 -0.95 -30.58
N LEU A 13 11.12 -0.49 -31.61
CA LEU A 13 11.69 -0.17 -32.92
C LEU A 13 11.62 1.34 -33.13
N THR A 14 12.72 1.95 -33.55
CA THR A 14 12.75 3.35 -33.93
C THR A 14 12.36 3.47 -35.41
N VAL A 15 11.30 4.21 -35.68
CA VAL A 15 10.75 4.45 -37.01
C VAL A 15 10.67 5.95 -37.30
N ASP A 16 10.63 6.29 -38.57
CA ASP A 16 10.56 7.67 -39.03
C ASP A 16 9.82 7.74 -40.36
N THR A 17 8.77 8.57 -40.41
CA THR A 17 7.97 8.79 -41.62
C THR A 17 8.79 9.26 -42.82
N THR A 18 9.96 9.88 -42.61
CA THR A 18 10.88 10.28 -43.68
C THR A 18 11.55 9.12 -44.40
N ASP A 19 11.36 7.88 -43.94
CA ASP A 19 11.80 6.67 -44.64
C ASP A 19 10.83 6.21 -45.74
N GLU A 20 9.73 6.93 -45.97
CA GLU A 20 8.78 6.68 -47.08
C GLU A 20 8.33 5.21 -47.11
N ASN A 21 8.44 4.53 -48.26
CA ASN A 21 8.07 3.13 -48.43
C ASN A 21 8.98 2.14 -47.70
N PHE A 22 10.12 2.58 -47.15
CA PHE A 22 10.98 1.76 -46.30
C PHE A 22 10.50 1.73 -44.84
N MET A 23 9.49 2.51 -44.47
CA MET A 23 8.97 2.56 -43.10
C MET A 23 8.12 1.32 -42.79
N PRO A 24 8.37 0.61 -41.67
CA PRO A 24 7.47 -0.44 -41.21
C PRO A 24 6.08 0.10 -40.89
N LYS A 25 5.04 -0.54 -41.42
CA LYS A 25 3.62 -0.25 -41.13
C LYS A 25 3.01 -1.25 -40.15
N ARG A 26 3.45 -2.51 -40.21
CA ARG A 26 2.96 -3.57 -39.32
C ARG A 26 4.06 -4.52 -38.93
N VAL A 27 4.17 -4.78 -37.63
CA VAL A 27 5.24 -5.59 -37.06
C VAL A 27 4.66 -6.65 -36.14
N ALA A 28 5.01 -7.91 -36.41
CA ALA A 28 4.66 -9.04 -35.56
C ALA A 28 5.89 -9.57 -34.83
N VAL A 29 5.78 -9.80 -33.53
CA VAL A 29 6.87 -10.38 -32.73
C VAL A 29 6.50 -11.80 -32.33
N TYR A 30 7.45 -12.72 -32.51
CA TYR A 30 7.35 -14.12 -32.14
C TYR A 30 8.44 -14.47 -31.12
N GLY A 31 8.20 -15.50 -30.32
CA GLY A 31 9.23 -16.04 -29.44
C GLY A 31 8.95 -17.46 -28.98
N GLY A 32 10.02 -18.18 -28.62
CA GLY A 32 9.95 -19.60 -28.31
C GLY A 32 11.33 -20.25 -28.21
N GLU A 33 11.35 -21.58 -28.29
CA GLU A 33 12.56 -22.41 -28.24
C GLU A 33 12.76 -23.16 -29.56
N GLY A 34 13.98 -23.10 -30.12
CA GLY A 34 14.28 -23.70 -31.41
C GLY A 34 13.34 -23.16 -32.50
N ASP A 35 12.74 -24.08 -33.26
CA ASP A 35 11.82 -23.75 -34.36
C ASP A 35 10.36 -23.53 -33.89
N ASN A 36 10.07 -23.73 -32.59
CA ASN A 36 8.72 -23.61 -32.03
C ASN A 36 8.41 -22.18 -31.58
N LEU A 37 8.36 -21.24 -32.53
CA LEU A 37 8.04 -19.84 -32.25
C LEU A 37 6.52 -19.60 -32.20
N LYS A 38 6.05 -18.95 -31.12
CA LYS A 38 4.66 -18.50 -30.98
C LYS A 38 4.56 -17.00 -31.17
N LYS A 39 3.47 -16.55 -31.79
CA LYS A 39 3.18 -15.12 -31.95
C LYS A 39 2.90 -14.50 -30.57
N LEU A 40 3.65 -13.47 -30.21
CA LEU A 40 3.54 -12.75 -28.95
C LEU A 40 2.79 -11.42 -29.11
N SER A 41 2.97 -10.74 -30.25
CA SER A 41 2.31 -9.47 -30.55
C SER A 41 2.18 -9.24 -32.07
N ASP A 42 1.26 -8.35 -32.45
CA ASP A 42 1.09 -7.77 -33.80
C ASP A 42 0.72 -6.29 -33.60
N VAL A 43 1.55 -5.39 -34.12
CA VAL A 43 1.45 -3.95 -33.86
C VAL A 43 1.39 -3.21 -35.19
N GLY A 44 0.32 -2.43 -35.38
CA GLY A 44 0.22 -1.43 -36.44
C GLY A 44 0.94 -0.14 -36.03
N ILE A 45 1.64 0.47 -36.97
CA ILE A 45 2.43 1.68 -36.79
C ILE A 45 1.75 2.79 -37.59
N ASP A 46 1.55 3.94 -36.94
CA ASP A 46 1.07 5.15 -37.61
C ASP A 46 2.14 5.65 -38.59
N GLU A 47 1.78 5.74 -39.87
CA GLU A 47 2.68 6.13 -40.97
C GLU A 47 3.22 7.55 -40.84
N SER A 48 2.59 8.41 -40.02
CA SER A 48 3.07 9.76 -39.71
C SER A 48 4.05 9.83 -38.54
N TYR A 49 4.26 8.71 -37.84
CA TYR A 49 5.00 8.69 -36.58
C TYR A 49 6.52 8.80 -36.77
N ILE A 50 7.16 9.51 -35.84
CA ILE A 50 8.61 9.59 -35.70
C ILE A 50 8.95 9.29 -34.23
N GLY A 51 9.71 8.21 -34.00
CA GLY A 51 10.15 7.85 -32.65
C GLY A 51 10.21 6.35 -32.37
N ASP A 52 10.19 6.00 -31.08
CA ASP A 52 10.28 4.62 -30.60
C ASP A 52 8.88 4.00 -30.44
N VAL A 53 8.55 2.99 -31.26
CA VAL A 53 7.31 2.20 -31.14
C VAL A 53 7.58 0.97 -30.29
N CYS A 54 6.78 0.76 -29.23
CA CYS A 54 6.84 -0.45 -28.41
C CYS A 54 6.16 -1.61 -29.14
N VAL A 55 6.92 -2.63 -29.52
CA VAL A 55 6.40 -3.79 -30.30
C VAL A 55 6.20 -5.05 -29.45
N LEU A 56 6.79 -5.11 -28.25
CA LEU A 56 6.56 -6.19 -27.28
C LEU A 56 6.81 -5.67 -25.87
N GLU A 57 5.92 -5.97 -24.92
CA GLU A 57 6.10 -5.58 -23.51
C GLU A 57 5.59 -6.63 -22.52
N ASP A 58 5.98 -6.47 -21.26
CA ASP A 58 5.48 -7.22 -20.09
C ASP A 58 5.63 -8.74 -20.16
N MET A 59 6.71 -9.22 -20.80
CA MET A 59 7.03 -10.65 -20.73
C MET A 59 7.35 -11.06 -19.30
N THR A 60 6.93 -12.28 -18.95
CA THR A 60 7.05 -12.84 -17.60
C THR A 60 7.99 -14.05 -17.53
N THR A 61 8.42 -14.56 -18.69
CA THR A 61 9.31 -15.71 -18.83
C THR A 61 10.46 -15.39 -19.77
N HIS A 62 11.56 -16.13 -19.62
CA HIS A 62 12.66 -16.05 -20.56
C HIS A 62 12.29 -16.81 -21.84
N LEU A 63 12.45 -16.17 -22.99
CA LEU A 63 12.32 -16.77 -24.31
C LEU A 63 13.70 -16.70 -24.99
N PRO A 64 14.34 -17.83 -25.31
CA PRO A 64 15.69 -17.84 -25.87
C PRO A 64 15.75 -17.24 -27.28
N VAL A 65 14.66 -17.34 -28.04
CA VAL A 65 14.53 -16.72 -29.37
C VAL A 65 13.39 -15.71 -29.34
N ILE A 66 13.69 -14.52 -29.86
CA ILE A 66 12.73 -13.46 -30.16
C ILE A 66 12.95 -13.09 -31.62
N GLU A 67 11.89 -13.15 -32.40
CA GLU A 67 11.90 -12.89 -33.83
C GLU A 67 10.93 -11.75 -34.14
N VAL A 68 11.46 -10.70 -34.75
CA VAL A 68 10.69 -9.53 -35.17
C VAL A 68 10.46 -9.65 -36.67
N ARG A 69 9.20 -9.74 -37.08
CA ARG A 69 8.80 -9.82 -38.49
C ARG A 69 8.15 -8.51 -38.89
N ILE A 70 8.74 -7.84 -39.87
CA ILE A 70 8.09 -6.73 -40.56
C ILE A 70 7.10 -7.35 -41.55
N VAL A 71 5.81 -7.20 -41.28
CA VAL A 71 4.74 -7.85 -42.04
C VAL A 71 4.35 -6.98 -43.24
N GLU A 72 4.28 -5.67 -43.04
CA GLU A 72 3.93 -4.68 -44.05
C GLU A 72 4.81 -3.45 -43.88
N CYS A 73 5.27 -2.88 -44.99
CA CYS A 73 5.84 -1.54 -45.05
C CYS A 73 4.80 -0.56 -45.62
N ARG A 74 5.06 0.74 -45.46
CA ARG A 74 4.26 1.81 -46.06
C ARG A 74 4.29 1.71 -47.58
N ASP A 75 3.19 2.07 -48.24
CA ASP A 75 3.04 2.10 -49.71
C ASP A 75 3.53 0.81 -50.42
N ASP A 76 3.27 -0.35 -49.80
CA ASP A 76 3.66 -1.67 -50.28
C ASP A 76 5.17 -1.81 -50.57
N GLY A 77 6.00 -1.09 -49.81
CA GLY A 77 7.45 -1.19 -49.90
C GLY A 77 7.96 -2.62 -49.64
N ILE A 78 8.98 -3.00 -50.39
CA ILE A 78 9.56 -4.36 -50.36
C ILE A 78 10.69 -4.44 -49.33
N ASP A 79 11.42 -3.34 -49.18
CA ASP A 79 12.54 -3.20 -48.26
C ASP A 79 12.15 -2.41 -47.02
N VAL A 80 12.88 -2.60 -45.92
CA VAL A 80 12.65 -1.91 -44.65
C VAL A 80 13.89 -1.18 -44.17
N ARG A 81 13.72 0.04 -43.65
CA ARG A 81 14.76 0.77 -42.93
C ARG A 81 14.46 0.79 -41.45
N LEU A 82 15.26 0.05 -40.68
CA LEU A 82 15.20 0.05 -39.22
C LEU A 82 16.24 1.03 -38.66
N ARG A 83 15.80 2.17 -38.12
CA ARG A 83 16.70 3.17 -37.54
C ARG A 83 17.29 2.77 -36.19
N GLY A 84 16.60 1.91 -35.45
CA GLY A 84 17.06 1.46 -34.15
C GLY A 84 16.21 0.35 -33.56
N ILE A 85 16.84 -0.45 -32.68
CA ILE A 85 16.17 -1.48 -31.88
C ILE A 85 16.64 -1.28 -30.44
N LYS A 86 15.68 -1.15 -29.50
CA LYS A 86 15.98 -0.93 -28.08
C LYS A 86 15.27 -1.98 -27.23
N ILE A 87 15.99 -2.57 -26.27
CA ILE A 87 15.43 -3.56 -25.35
C ILE A 87 15.61 -3.08 -23.91
N LYS A 88 14.51 -2.98 -23.17
CA LYS A 88 14.50 -2.94 -21.71
C LYS A 88 14.27 -4.35 -21.21
N SER A 89 15.19 -4.87 -20.41
CA SER A 89 15.10 -6.24 -19.88
C SER A 89 15.44 -6.28 -18.39
N SER A 90 14.99 -7.35 -17.75
CA SER A 90 15.36 -7.72 -16.39
C SER A 90 15.90 -9.15 -16.39
N ARG A 91 16.70 -9.52 -15.40
CA ARG A 91 17.01 -10.95 -15.23
C ARG A 91 15.79 -11.69 -14.69
N GLN A 92 15.62 -12.96 -15.04
CA GLN A 92 14.54 -13.86 -14.59
C GLN A 92 14.47 -14.01 -13.06
N ARG A 93 15.50 -13.54 -12.35
CA ARG A 93 15.62 -13.50 -10.89
C ARG A 93 15.28 -12.15 -10.26
N GLU A 94 15.15 -11.08 -11.05
CA GLU A 94 14.86 -9.75 -10.53
C GLU A 94 13.35 -9.58 -10.35
N LEU A 95 12.89 -9.91 -9.14
CA LEU A 95 11.55 -9.58 -8.67
C LEU A 95 11.47 -8.16 -8.08
N GLY A 96 12.40 -7.27 -8.46
CA GLY A 96 12.56 -5.94 -7.86
C GLY A 96 13.26 -5.94 -6.50
N LEU A 97 13.79 -7.08 -6.06
CA LEU A 97 14.63 -7.22 -4.87
C LEU A 97 16.10 -7.29 -5.29
N ASN A 98 16.98 -6.62 -4.54
CA ASN A 98 18.43 -6.67 -4.70
C ASN A 98 19.07 -7.12 -3.37
N ALA A 99 20.13 -7.93 -3.42
CA ALA A 99 20.94 -8.30 -2.26
C ALA A 99 21.49 -7.07 -1.52
N ASP A 100 21.77 -5.98 -2.23
CA ASP A 100 22.23 -4.71 -1.65
C ASP A 100 21.23 -4.12 -0.63
N MET A 101 19.95 -4.47 -0.73
CA MET A 101 18.92 -4.06 0.22
C MET A 101 19.14 -4.67 1.62
N PHE A 102 19.84 -5.80 1.70
CA PHE A 102 20.12 -6.52 2.95
C PHE A 102 21.51 -6.21 3.52
N GLN A 103 22.18 -5.17 3.01
CA GLN A 103 23.42 -4.70 3.61
C GLN A 103 23.16 -4.11 5.00
N PRO A 104 24.11 -4.25 5.96
CA PRO A 104 23.91 -3.79 7.34
C PRO A 104 23.43 -2.34 7.47
N ALA A 105 23.95 -1.44 6.63
CA ALA A 105 23.54 -0.03 6.59
C ALA A 105 22.04 0.18 6.31
N ASN A 106 21.41 -0.76 5.59
CA ASN A 106 19.99 -0.73 5.24
C ASN A 106 19.11 -1.49 6.25
N LEU A 107 19.71 -2.21 7.21
CA LEU A 107 19.01 -3.05 8.18
C LEU A 107 18.87 -2.43 9.57
N VAL A 108 19.24 -1.16 9.76
CA VAL A 108 19.19 -0.44 11.05
C VAL A 108 17.80 -0.49 11.71
N ARG A 109 16.72 -0.49 10.90
CA ARG A 109 15.33 -0.58 11.39
C ARG A 109 14.82 -2.02 11.53
N TYR A 110 15.62 -3.01 11.15
CA TYR A 110 15.29 -4.42 11.11
C TYR A 110 16.31 -5.25 11.91
N PRO A 111 16.48 -4.99 13.22
CA PRO A 111 17.52 -5.63 14.04
C PRO A 111 17.42 -7.16 14.07
N ARG A 112 16.22 -7.73 13.83
CA ARG A 112 16.03 -9.19 13.73
C ARG A 112 16.69 -9.82 12.49
N LEU A 113 17.05 -9.01 11.49
CA LEU A 113 17.74 -9.44 10.28
C LEU A 113 19.25 -9.21 10.36
N GLU A 114 19.72 -8.49 11.39
CA GLU A 114 21.13 -8.18 11.59
C GLU A 114 21.96 -9.43 11.86
N GLY A 115 23.23 -9.42 11.41
CA GLY A 115 24.13 -10.56 11.55
C GLY A 115 23.80 -11.77 10.65
N ARG A 116 22.83 -11.65 9.73
CA ARG A 116 22.53 -12.66 8.72
C ARG A 116 23.19 -12.30 7.39
N ASP A 117 23.62 -13.33 6.66
CA ASP A 117 24.22 -13.18 5.34
C ASP A 117 23.24 -12.50 4.34
N PRO A 118 23.64 -11.42 3.66
CA PRO A 118 22.77 -10.68 2.74
C PRO A 118 22.22 -11.53 1.58
N ASP A 119 23.03 -12.43 1.03
CA ASP A 119 22.59 -13.32 -0.06
C ASP A 119 21.54 -14.30 0.46
N MET A 120 21.73 -14.87 1.66
CA MET A 120 20.73 -15.73 2.29
C MET A 120 19.39 -15.01 2.51
N LEU A 121 19.43 -13.76 2.97
CA LEU A 121 18.23 -12.93 3.16
C LEU A 121 17.54 -12.64 1.82
N TYR A 122 18.33 -12.32 0.79
CA TYR A 122 17.83 -12.12 -0.58
C TYR A 122 17.11 -13.35 -1.12
N TRP A 123 17.73 -14.54 -1.03
CA TRP A 123 17.11 -15.77 -1.52
C TRP A 123 15.84 -16.13 -0.76
N ARG A 124 15.81 -15.91 0.56
CA ARG A 124 14.59 -16.07 1.37
C ARG A 124 13.48 -15.13 0.89
N ALA A 125 13.80 -13.87 0.62
CA ALA A 125 12.84 -12.89 0.13
C ALA A 125 12.29 -13.26 -1.26
N VAL A 126 13.15 -13.75 -2.17
CA VAL A 126 12.76 -14.25 -3.49
C VAL A 126 11.80 -15.43 -3.39
N ILE A 127 12.07 -16.39 -2.50
CA ILE A 127 11.20 -17.56 -2.29
C ILE A 127 9.84 -17.10 -1.74
N LEU A 128 9.83 -16.25 -0.73
CA LEU A 128 8.59 -15.70 -0.17
C LEU A 128 7.77 -15.00 -1.24
N GLN A 129 8.38 -14.15 -2.06
CA GLN A 129 7.66 -13.42 -3.09
C GLN A 129 7.08 -14.33 -4.18
N ARG A 130 7.80 -15.40 -4.56
CA ARG A 130 7.27 -16.42 -5.48
C ARG A 130 6.09 -17.17 -4.87
N PHE A 131 6.22 -17.58 -3.61
CA PHE A 131 5.13 -18.22 -2.87
C PHE A 131 3.90 -17.30 -2.81
N ILE A 132 4.08 -16.02 -2.48
CA ILE A 132 2.99 -15.04 -2.44
C ILE A 132 2.34 -14.84 -3.81
N LYS A 133 3.12 -14.83 -4.90
CA LYS A 133 2.55 -14.76 -6.25
C LYS A 133 1.65 -15.96 -6.55
N ILE A 134 2.07 -17.17 -6.15
CA ILE A 134 1.26 -18.38 -6.30
C ILE A 134 0.02 -18.30 -5.40
N LEU A 135 0.21 -17.97 -4.12
CA LEU A 135 -0.87 -17.78 -3.15
C LEU A 135 -1.91 -16.81 -3.70
N ASP A 136 -1.51 -15.62 -4.16
CA ASP A 136 -2.41 -14.61 -4.74
C ASP A 136 -3.17 -15.16 -5.95
N SER A 137 -2.54 -16.00 -6.77
CA SER A 137 -3.21 -16.61 -7.93
C SER A 137 -4.31 -17.59 -7.50
N VAL A 138 -4.16 -18.28 -6.38
CA VAL A 138 -5.15 -19.28 -5.91
C VAL A 138 -6.04 -18.78 -4.77
N LEU A 139 -5.76 -17.60 -4.19
CA LEU A 139 -6.41 -17.15 -2.96
C LEU A 139 -7.92 -16.98 -3.11
N HIS A 140 -8.40 -16.59 -4.30
CA HIS A 140 -9.83 -16.55 -4.60
C HIS A 140 -10.53 -17.92 -4.64
N HIS A 141 -9.77 -19.01 -4.74
CA HIS A 141 -10.31 -20.36 -4.64
C HIS A 141 -10.23 -20.89 -3.20
N LEU A 142 -9.25 -20.42 -2.41
CA LEU A 142 -9.01 -20.89 -1.04
C LEU A 142 -9.81 -20.14 0.02
N VAL A 143 -9.95 -18.83 -0.15
CA VAL A 143 -10.85 -18.01 0.67
C VAL A 143 -12.19 -18.03 -0.06
N PRO A 144 -13.31 -18.39 0.60
CA PRO A 144 -14.50 -18.87 -0.09
C PRO A 144 -14.87 -17.94 -1.22
N ALA A 145 -15.13 -18.51 -2.39
CA ALA A 145 -15.95 -17.89 -3.41
C ALA A 145 -17.37 -17.76 -2.84
N TRP A 146 -17.56 -16.84 -1.88
CA TRP A 146 -18.80 -16.25 -1.36
C TRP A 146 -20.00 -17.17 -1.08
N ASP A 147 -19.76 -18.47 -0.92
CA ASP A 147 -20.73 -19.40 -0.40
C ASP A 147 -20.68 -19.32 1.12
N TYR A 148 -21.73 -18.75 1.72
CA TYR A 148 -21.93 -18.55 3.17
C TYR A 148 -21.95 -19.87 3.98
N THR A 149 -21.75 -21.01 3.31
CA THR A 149 -21.83 -22.37 3.85
C THR A 149 -20.49 -22.93 4.34
N LEU A 150 -19.34 -22.40 3.87
CA LEU A 150 -18.02 -22.85 4.33
C LEU A 150 -17.57 -22.04 5.54
N GLY A 151 -17.90 -22.56 6.71
CA GLY A 151 -17.70 -21.93 8.01
C GLY A 151 -16.27 -21.46 8.34
N THR A 152 -16.25 -20.44 9.20
CA THR A 152 -15.14 -19.86 9.98
C THR A 152 -13.83 -19.56 9.26
N PHE A 153 -13.44 -18.28 9.30
CA PHE A 153 -12.11 -17.73 8.99
C PHE A 153 -10.94 -18.29 9.85
N ASN A 154 -11.14 -19.40 10.58
CA ASN A 154 -10.13 -20.03 11.41
C ASN A 154 -8.93 -20.51 10.56
N GLU A 155 -9.17 -21.04 9.36
CA GLU A 155 -8.10 -21.46 8.46
C GLU A 155 -7.19 -20.29 8.01
N LEU A 156 -7.76 -19.08 7.89
CA LEU A 156 -6.96 -17.88 7.58
C LEU A 156 -5.96 -17.54 8.69
N LYS A 157 -6.17 -18.01 9.92
CA LYS A 157 -5.22 -17.79 11.02
C LYS A 157 -3.87 -18.44 10.72
N HIS A 158 -3.86 -19.61 10.08
CA HIS A 158 -2.63 -20.35 9.76
C HIS A 158 -1.79 -19.68 8.67
N ILE A 159 -2.44 -18.92 7.77
CA ILE A 159 -1.76 -18.23 6.66
C ILE A 159 -1.66 -16.70 6.86
N LYS A 160 -2.10 -16.17 8.02
CA LYS A 160 -2.18 -14.74 8.30
C LYS A 160 -0.90 -13.97 8.00
N GLN A 161 0.26 -14.55 8.34
CA GLN A 161 1.57 -13.95 8.09
C GLN A 161 1.88 -13.76 6.59
N PHE A 162 1.36 -14.64 5.74
CA PHE A 162 1.51 -14.54 4.29
C PHE A 162 0.49 -13.59 3.68
N LEU A 163 -0.72 -13.51 4.25
CA LEU A 163 -1.73 -12.51 3.85
C LEU A 163 -1.24 -11.08 4.01
N LEU A 164 -0.30 -10.81 4.94
CA LEU A 164 0.33 -9.49 5.07
C LEU A 164 1.06 -9.04 3.79
N LEU A 165 1.57 -10.01 3.02
CA LEU A 165 2.33 -9.78 1.79
C LEU A 165 1.44 -9.90 0.53
N SER A 166 0.21 -10.41 0.67
CA SER A 166 -0.73 -10.62 -0.43
C SER A 166 -1.25 -9.29 -0.99
N LYS A 167 -1.34 -9.18 -2.32
CA LYS A 167 -1.98 -8.03 -2.98
C LYS A 167 -3.50 -7.99 -2.79
N ARG A 168 -4.10 -9.12 -2.42
CA ARG A 168 -5.55 -9.27 -2.21
C ARG A 168 -5.98 -8.97 -0.78
N ARG A 169 -5.03 -8.68 0.12
CA ARG A 169 -5.27 -8.40 1.54
C ARG A 169 -6.36 -7.37 1.79
N THR A 170 -6.31 -6.22 1.12
CA THR A 170 -7.26 -5.13 1.38
C THR A 170 -8.69 -5.56 1.07
N MET A 171 -8.90 -6.22 -0.07
CA MET A 171 -10.20 -6.76 -0.46
C MET A 171 -10.71 -7.79 0.55
N LEU A 172 -9.84 -8.69 1.01
CA LEU A 172 -10.18 -9.67 2.05
C LEU A 172 -10.57 -9.00 3.37
N ILE A 173 -9.83 -7.99 3.81
CA ILE A 173 -10.13 -7.25 5.04
C ILE A 173 -11.47 -6.53 4.90
N SER A 174 -11.70 -5.80 3.80
CA SER A 174 -12.96 -5.10 3.55
C SER A 174 -14.14 -6.06 3.57
N GLN A 175 -14.00 -7.23 2.95
CA GLN A 175 -15.05 -8.25 2.94
C GLN A 175 -15.28 -8.82 4.34
N CYS A 176 -14.23 -9.21 5.07
CA CYS A 176 -14.37 -9.72 6.44
C CYS A 176 -15.03 -8.69 7.37
N LEU A 177 -14.69 -7.41 7.23
CA LEU A 177 -15.31 -6.33 8.00
C LEU A 177 -16.80 -6.23 7.67
N LYS A 178 -17.16 -6.26 6.39
CA LYS A 178 -18.55 -6.23 5.92
C LYS A 178 -19.37 -7.42 6.41
N ASP A 179 -18.81 -8.63 6.34
CA ASP A 179 -19.50 -9.86 6.78
C ASP A 179 -19.61 -9.94 8.30
N SER A 180 -18.75 -9.23 9.03
CA SER A 180 -18.83 -9.08 10.48
C SER A 180 -19.75 -7.94 10.93
N GLU A 181 -20.42 -7.24 10.01
CA GLU A 181 -21.31 -6.14 10.35
C GLU A 181 -22.52 -6.65 11.16
N THR A 182 -22.81 -5.95 12.25
CA THR A 182 -24.00 -6.14 13.06
C THR A 182 -25.00 -5.03 12.80
N SER A 183 -26.26 -5.24 13.20
CA SER A 183 -27.29 -4.21 13.04
C SER A 183 -26.97 -2.98 13.88
N LYS A 184 -27.19 -1.79 13.31
CA LYS A 184 -27.06 -0.52 14.03
C LYS A 184 -27.98 -0.49 15.26
N PRO A 185 -27.63 0.28 16.31
CA PRO A 185 -28.45 0.39 17.49
C PRO A 185 -29.75 1.15 17.17
N ASN A 186 -30.75 0.93 18.02
CA ASN A 186 -32.05 1.62 17.92
C ASN A 186 -32.00 3.06 18.45
N PHE A 187 -30.95 3.40 19.22
CA PHE A 187 -30.73 4.72 19.77
C PHE A 187 -29.28 5.14 19.51
N MET A 188 -29.03 6.44 19.42
CA MET A 188 -27.68 7.00 19.36
C MET A 188 -27.31 7.53 20.75
N PRO A 189 -26.18 7.09 21.35
CA PRO A 189 -25.71 7.63 22.62
C PRO A 189 -25.44 9.13 22.52
N ARG A 190 -25.82 9.89 23.55
CA ARG A 190 -25.53 11.32 23.65
C ARG A 190 -24.53 11.57 24.78
N LEU A 191 -23.36 12.08 24.41
CA LEU A 191 -22.26 12.34 25.31
C LEU A 191 -22.20 13.82 25.68
N TYR A 192 -21.93 14.11 26.94
CA TYR A 192 -21.71 15.46 27.45
C TYR A 192 -20.23 15.59 27.78
N ILE A 193 -19.51 16.41 27.01
CA ILE A 193 -18.05 16.50 27.08
C ILE A 193 -17.68 17.91 27.52
N ASN A 194 -16.91 18.01 28.59
CA ASN A 194 -16.33 19.26 29.07
C ASN A 194 -14.87 19.36 28.59
N ARG A 195 -14.65 20.04 27.47
CA ARG A 195 -13.30 20.22 26.92
C ARG A 195 -12.44 21.16 27.75
N ARG A 196 -13.05 22.09 28.47
CA ARG A 196 -12.31 23.00 29.37
C ARG A 196 -11.58 22.20 30.45
N LEU A 197 -12.25 21.25 31.10
CA LEU A 197 -11.61 20.39 32.09
C LEU A 197 -10.51 19.51 31.47
N ALA A 198 -10.71 19.06 30.23
CA ALA A 198 -9.69 18.31 29.49
C ALA A 198 -8.46 19.17 29.16
N MET A 199 -8.66 20.43 28.77
CA MET A 199 -7.58 21.40 28.56
C MET A 199 -6.81 21.68 29.86
N GLU A 200 -7.52 21.90 30.97
CA GLU A 200 -6.90 22.11 32.29
C GLU A 200 -6.06 20.89 32.72
N HIS A 201 -6.55 19.67 32.47
CA HIS A 201 -5.76 18.45 32.69
C HIS A 201 -4.55 18.36 31.74
N ARG A 202 -4.69 18.73 30.47
CA ARG A 202 -3.58 18.72 29.50
C ARG A 202 -2.45 19.66 29.93
N ASP A 203 -2.78 20.84 30.44
CA ASP A 203 -1.81 21.83 30.90
C ASP A 203 -1.11 21.38 32.19
N ASN A 204 -1.83 20.70 33.09
CA ASN A 204 -1.25 20.16 34.31
C ASN A 204 -1.88 18.81 34.73
N PRO A 205 -1.37 17.67 34.20
CA PRO A 205 -1.91 16.35 34.48
C PRO A 205 -1.86 15.95 35.97
N ALA A 206 -0.99 16.61 36.77
CA ALA A 206 -0.87 16.32 38.20
C ALA A 206 -2.11 16.76 39.01
N LEU A 207 -2.96 17.65 38.47
CA LEU A 207 -4.18 18.11 39.15
C LEU A 207 -5.29 17.06 39.18
N ASP A 208 -5.30 16.13 38.22
CA ASP A 208 -6.22 15.00 38.19
C ASP A 208 -5.45 13.72 37.82
N PRO A 209 -4.81 13.07 38.81
CA PRO A 209 -4.09 11.81 38.62
C PRO A 209 -4.98 10.66 38.17
N THR A 210 -6.31 10.79 38.29
CA THR A 210 -7.27 9.78 37.85
C THR A 210 -7.65 9.93 36.37
N CYS A 211 -7.21 11.01 35.73
CA CYS A 211 -7.51 11.36 34.34
C CYS A 211 -9.02 11.42 34.02
N LYS A 212 -9.89 11.60 35.02
CA LYS A 212 -11.35 11.61 34.85
C LYS A 212 -11.84 12.74 33.95
N ASN A 213 -11.09 13.84 33.92
CA ASN A 213 -11.44 15.04 33.19
C ASN A 213 -11.00 15.02 31.72
N THR A 214 -10.27 14.00 31.27
CA THR A 214 -9.85 13.90 29.85
C THR A 214 -11.04 13.59 28.95
N VAL A 215 -10.99 14.03 27.69
CA VAL A 215 -12.03 13.69 26.71
C VAL A 215 -12.13 12.17 26.55
N PHE A 216 -10.99 11.46 26.56
CA PHE A 216 -10.96 10.00 26.49
C PHE A 216 -11.80 9.34 27.59
N VAL A 217 -11.61 9.73 28.85
CA VAL A 217 -12.35 9.12 29.96
C VAL A 217 -13.80 9.57 29.97
N GLN A 218 -14.08 10.84 29.65
CA GLN A 218 -15.47 11.33 29.55
C GLN A 218 -16.26 10.56 28.47
N VAL A 219 -15.65 10.29 27.31
CA VAL A 219 -16.26 9.48 26.25
C VAL A 219 -16.42 8.02 26.69
N TYR A 220 -15.38 7.43 27.29
CA TYR A 220 -15.41 6.05 27.77
C TYR A 220 -16.53 5.83 28.80
N GLU A 221 -16.66 6.72 29.79
CA GLU A 221 -17.71 6.65 30.81
C GLU A 221 -19.10 6.90 30.21
N GLY A 222 -19.22 7.87 29.30
CA GLY A 222 -20.50 8.21 28.67
C GLY A 222 -21.02 7.14 27.70
N LEU A 223 -20.17 6.24 27.22
CA LEU A 223 -20.54 5.10 26.37
C LEU A 223 -20.82 3.82 27.16
N LYS A 224 -20.66 3.81 28.49
CA LYS A 224 -21.00 2.64 29.30
C LYS A 224 -22.51 2.38 29.27
N PRO A 225 -22.94 1.11 29.27
CA PRO A 225 -24.34 0.77 29.43
C PRO A 225 -24.91 1.40 30.70
N SER A 226 -26.10 2.00 30.60
CA SER A 226 -26.74 2.64 31.74
C SER A 226 -27.40 1.63 32.68
N ASP A 227 -27.73 0.44 32.15
CA ASP A 227 -28.30 -0.68 32.90
C ASP A 227 -27.39 -1.92 32.83
N LYS A 228 -27.40 -2.74 33.89
CA LYS A 228 -26.67 -4.02 33.98
C LYS A 228 -27.11 -5.04 32.93
N TYR A 229 -28.34 -4.90 32.41
CA TYR A 229 -28.88 -5.79 31.38
C TYR A 229 -28.61 -5.30 29.95
N GLU A 230 -28.18 -4.05 29.77
CA GLU A 230 -27.79 -3.52 28.48
C GLU A 230 -26.41 -4.07 28.08
N LYS A 231 -26.34 -4.61 26.86
CA LYS A 231 -25.07 -5.08 26.31
C LYS A 231 -24.24 -3.89 25.83
N PRO A 232 -22.91 -3.92 25.98
CA PRO A 232 -22.02 -2.96 25.34
C PRO A 232 -22.26 -2.91 23.84
N LEU A 233 -22.18 -1.71 23.27
CA LEU A 233 -22.19 -1.50 21.83
C LEU A 233 -20.94 -2.15 21.21
N ASP A 234 -21.12 -2.86 20.09
CA ASP A 234 -20.03 -3.57 19.40
C ASP A 234 -19.34 -2.74 18.31
N TYR A 235 -19.94 -1.59 17.93
CA TYR A 235 -19.46 -0.62 16.94
C TYR A 235 -19.09 -1.22 15.57
N ARG A 236 -19.55 -2.44 15.27
CA ARG A 236 -19.34 -3.13 14.00
C ARG A 236 -20.49 -2.88 13.04
N TRP A 237 -20.91 -1.63 12.91
CA TRP A 237 -22.11 -1.28 12.14
C TRP A 237 -21.78 -0.98 10.67
N PRO A 238 -22.79 -0.97 9.78
CA PRO A 238 -22.58 -0.70 8.37
C PRO A 238 -21.92 0.65 8.10
N LEU A 239 -21.12 0.73 7.04
CA LEU A 239 -20.35 1.93 6.66
C LEU A 239 -21.21 3.20 6.49
N ARG A 240 -22.51 3.05 6.22
CA ARG A 240 -23.46 4.17 6.11
C ARG A 240 -23.80 4.82 7.46
N TYR A 241 -23.41 4.19 8.56
CA TYR A 241 -23.57 4.67 9.93
C TYR A 241 -22.23 5.24 10.41
N ASP A 242 -21.90 6.43 9.92
CA ASP A 242 -20.61 7.11 10.08
C ASP A 242 -20.50 7.95 11.37
N GLN A 243 -21.56 7.95 12.19
CA GLN A 243 -21.61 8.62 13.49
C GLN A 243 -22.01 7.63 14.58
N TRP A 244 -21.14 7.45 15.58
CA TRP A 244 -21.39 6.47 16.66
C TRP A 244 -22.03 7.07 17.92
N TRP A 245 -21.91 8.37 18.12
CA TRP A 245 -22.53 9.11 19.23
C TRP A 245 -22.75 10.58 18.87
N GLU A 246 -23.64 11.24 19.59
CA GLU A 246 -23.83 12.69 19.56
C GLU A 246 -22.97 13.35 20.64
N CYS A 247 -22.30 14.46 20.31
CA CYS A 247 -21.55 15.24 21.31
C CYS A 247 -22.32 16.50 21.71
N LYS A 248 -22.35 16.78 23.02
CA LYS A 248 -22.78 18.04 23.63
C LYS A 248 -21.60 18.62 24.40
N PHE A 249 -20.86 19.52 23.76
CA PHE A 249 -19.76 20.22 24.40
C PHE A 249 -20.30 21.25 25.39
N ILE A 250 -19.98 21.03 26.67
CA ILE A 250 -20.49 21.85 27.77
C ILE A 250 -19.94 23.27 27.60
N ALA A 251 -20.86 24.25 27.60
CA ALA A 251 -20.57 25.68 27.45
C ALA A 251 -20.01 26.16 26.10
N GLU A 252 -19.98 25.31 25.05
CA GLU A 252 -19.45 25.70 23.73
C GLU A 252 -20.53 26.06 22.69
N GLY A 253 -21.82 25.84 22.99
CA GLY A 253 -22.93 26.26 22.11
C GLY A 253 -22.96 25.60 20.72
N ILE A 254 -22.16 24.55 20.49
CA ILE A 254 -22.04 23.85 19.21
C ILE A 254 -23.27 22.99 18.95
N ILE A 255 -23.90 23.15 17.78
CA ILE A 255 -25.15 22.47 17.38
C ILE A 255 -24.90 21.41 16.28
N ASP A 256 -23.74 21.42 15.61
CA ASP A 256 -23.43 20.44 14.55
C ASP A 256 -23.14 19.04 15.14
N GLN A 257 -24.02 18.09 14.80
CA GLN A 257 -23.99 16.73 15.33
C GLN A 257 -22.89 15.88 14.70
N GLY A 258 -22.61 16.05 13.41
CA GLY A 258 -21.57 15.30 12.70
C GLY A 258 -20.17 15.83 12.97
N GLY A 259 -20.02 17.16 13.09
CA GLY A 259 -18.78 17.81 13.50
C GLY A 259 -18.33 17.38 14.89
N GLY A 260 -19.24 17.39 15.86
CA GLY A 260 -18.87 17.08 17.24
C GLY A 260 -18.36 15.65 17.46
N PHE A 261 -18.92 14.66 16.76
CA PHE A 261 -18.36 13.30 16.76
C PHE A 261 -16.91 13.28 16.29
N ARG A 262 -16.62 13.86 15.13
CA ARG A 262 -15.26 13.91 14.57
C ARG A 262 -14.29 14.65 15.48
N ASP A 263 -14.71 15.76 16.04
CA ASP A 263 -13.86 16.53 16.95
C ASP A 263 -13.58 15.76 18.24
N SER A 264 -14.56 15.03 18.79
CA SER A 264 -14.33 14.18 19.98
C SER A 264 -13.30 13.07 19.72
N ILE A 265 -13.30 12.47 18.52
CA ILE A 265 -12.29 11.50 18.12
C ILE A 265 -10.91 12.17 17.99
N ALA A 266 -10.85 13.38 17.44
CA ALA A 266 -9.61 14.15 17.30
C ALA A 266 -9.03 14.51 18.68
N ASP A 267 -9.86 15.00 19.60
CA ASP A 267 -9.47 15.34 20.97
C ASP A 267 -8.92 14.11 21.70
N MET A 268 -9.63 12.97 21.66
CA MET A 268 -9.15 11.72 22.25
C MET A 268 -7.82 11.25 21.64
N SER A 269 -7.65 11.40 20.33
CA SER A 269 -6.42 11.00 19.64
C SER A 269 -5.22 11.84 20.10
N GLU A 270 -5.43 13.15 20.26
CA GLU A 270 -4.39 14.08 20.72
C GLU A 270 -4.04 13.86 22.21
N GLU A 271 -4.99 13.41 23.04
CA GLU A 271 -4.72 13.01 24.43
C GLU A 271 -3.96 11.68 24.51
N LEU A 272 -4.34 10.68 23.71
CA LEU A 272 -3.69 9.37 23.75
C LEU A 272 -2.29 9.40 23.14
N CYS A 273 -2.10 10.15 22.05
CA CYS A 273 -0.85 10.22 21.32
C CYS A 273 -0.63 11.64 20.76
N PRO A 274 -0.14 12.59 21.60
CA PRO A 274 0.04 13.98 21.18
C PRO A 274 0.96 14.10 19.97
N SER A 275 0.54 14.94 19.01
CA SER A 275 1.23 15.15 17.75
C SER A 275 2.60 15.83 17.92
N SER A 276 2.72 16.70 18.93
CA SER A 276 3.98 17.37 19.27
C SER A 276 4.85 16.48 20.15
N SER A 277 6.15 16.40 19.84
CA SER A 277 7.14 15.70 20.65
C SER A 277 7.44 16.40 21.98
N GLU A 278 7.13 17.69 22.09
CA GLU A 278 7.44 18.53 23.25
C GLU A 278 6.33 18.47 24.32
N THR A 279 5.09 18.18 23.91
CA THR A 279 3.97 18.01 24.85
C THR A 279 4.14 16.68 25.60
N PRO A 280 4.02 16.63 26.93
CA PRO A 280 3.95 15.36 27.66
C PRO A 280 2.78 14.49 27.17
N VAL A 281 2.89 13.17 27.26
CA VAL A 281 1.73 12.29 27.00
C VAL A 281 0.80 12.38 28.22
N PRO A 282 -0.42 12.94 28.07
CA PRO A 282 -1.27 13.23 29.22
C PRO A 282 -1.90 11.97 29.81
N LEU A 283 -2.00 10.88 29.05
CA LEU A 283 -2.58 9.61 29.48
C LEU A 283 -1.51 8.51 29.64
N PRO A 284 -1.51 7.73 30.73
CA PRO A 284 -0.48 6.73 31.02
C PRO A 284 -0.65 5.41 30.24
N PHE A 285 -1.36 5.42 29.11
CA PHE A 285 -1.65 4.22 28.32
C PHE A 285 -0.62 3.97 27.21
N PHE A 286 0.03 5.03 26.73
CA PHE A 286 1.01 4.96 25.66
C PHE A 286 2.32 5.62 26.07
N VAL A 287 3.42 5.08 25.55
CA VAL A 287 4.76 5.64 25.71
C VAL A 287 5.33 5.96 24.34
N ARG A 288 6.06 7.09 24.24
CA ARG A 288 6.79 7.41 23.02
C ARG A 288 7.91 6.40 22.82
N THR A 289 8.05 5.91 21.59
CA THR A 289 9.17 5.03 21.24
C THR A 289 10.48 5.81 21.25
N SER A 290 11.59 5.18 21.60
CA SER A 290 12.93 5.80 21.64
C SER A 290 13.34 6.45 20.30
N ASN A 291 12.79 5.96 19.19
CA ASN A 291 13.04 6.49 17.85
C ASN A 291 12.41 7.87 17.59
N GLN A 292 11.38 8.26 18.35
CA GLN A 292 10.82 9.62 18.27
C GLN A 292 11.73 10.65 18.95
N VAL A 293 12.50 10.26 19.97
CA VAL A 293 13.47 11.14 20.65
C VAL A 293 14.73 11.34 19.79
N LEU A 294 15.15 10.30 19.06
CA LEU A 294 16.34 10.32 18.20
C LEU A 294 16.22 11.26 16.99
N PHE A 295 14.99 11.49 16.50
CA PHE A 295 14.74 12.43 15.40
C PHE A 295 15.16 13.87 15.76
N LEU A 296 15.04 14.25 17.04
CA LEU A 296 15.48 15.56 17.55
C LEU A 296 17.00 15.65 17.77
N ALA A 297 17.65 14.54 18.13
CA ALA A 297 19.11 14.50 18.25
C ALA A 297 19.79 14.69 16.88
N GLN A 298 19.24 14.11 15.82
CA GLN A 298 19.76 14.30 14.46
C GLN A 298 19.45 15.68 13.88
N THR A 299 18.29 16.29 14.19
CA THR A 299 17.97 17.66 13.73
C THR A 299 18.74 18.75 14.48
N LYS A 300 19.13 18.53 15.76
CA LYS A 300 20.02 19.45 16.48
C LYS A 300 21.49 19.37 16.04
N ILE A 301 21.95 18.23 15.52
CA ILE A 301 23.31 18.08 14.99
C ILE A 301 23.39 18.51 13.51
N GLY A 302 22.26 18.51 12.78
CA GLY A 302 22.16 18.90 11.37
C GLY A 302 21.92 20.38 11.08
N SER A 303 21.80 21.26 12.09
CA SER A 303 21.58 22.70 11.85
C SER A 303 22.84 23.48 11.50
N SER A 304 24.03 22.84 11.49
CA SER A 304 25.27 23.48 11.04
C SER A 304 25.76 23.08 9.65
N LEU A 305 25.08 22.19 8.90
CA LEU A 305 25.47 21.88 7.52
C LEU A 305 24.28 21.33 6.70
N LEU A 306 23.97 22.06 5.63
CA LEU A 306 23.11 21.72 4.48
C LEU A 306 21.59 21.74 4.72
N GLY A 307 20.99 22.85 4.27
CA GLY A 307 19.59 22.87 3.87
C GLY A 307 19.35 21.93 2.68
N VAL A 308 18.31 21.12 2.77
CA VAL A 308 17.68 20.51 1.60
C VAL A 308 16.17 20.72 1.69
N LYS A 309 15.69 21.55 0.78
CA LYS A 309 14.28 21.81 0.46
C LYS A 309 13.54 20.49 0.20
N ALA A 310 12.43 20.28 0.90
CA ALA A 310 11.40 19.34 0.46
C ALA A 310 10.77 19.87 -0.83
N LYS A 311 11.00 19.18 -1.96
CA LYS A 311 10.28 19.41 -3.21
C LYS A 311 9.15 18.38 -3.28
N ILE A 312 7.95 18.80 -2.91
CA ILE A 312 6.71 18.11 -3.25
C ILE A 312 6.60 18.17 -4.78
N LYS A 313 6.59 17.00 -5.43
CA LYS A 313 6.15 16.88 -6.82
C LYS A 313 4.74 16.33 -6.77
N ALA A 314 3.78 17.21 -7.00
CA ALA A 314 2.43 16.84 -7.40
C ALA A 314 2.51 16.17 -8.77
N ASN A 315 1.81 15.05 -8.91
CA ASN A 315 0.95 14.83 -10.05
C ASN A 315 -0.48 14.99 -9.54
#